data_AF-A0AAI8QG87-F1
#
_entry.id   AF-A0AAI8QG87-F1
#
_cell.length_a   1.000
_cell.length_b   1.000
_cell.length_c   1.000
_cell.angle_alpha   90.00
_cell.angle_beta   90.00
_cell.angle_gamma   90.00
#
_symmetry.space_group_name_H-M   'P 1'
#
loop_
_entity.id
_entity.type
_entity.pdbx_description
1 polymer ?
#
loop_
_entity_poly.entity_id
_entity_poly.type
_entity_poly.pdbx_seq_one_letter_code
_entity_poly.pdbx_strand_id
1 'polypeptide(L)' 'MHLIVCKENFEKVIYNGENITAFLSKEDMRGLSAIRNIASHDYEGLNLGIIEEVIRSKLPPIQQKINAFL' A
#
# COMPACT_ATOMS: atom_id res chain seq x y z
N MET A 1 -4.08 -9.80 7.94
CA MET A 1 -4.58 -9.26 6.65
C MET A 1 -3.40 -8.69 5.85
N HIS A 2 -3.28 -8.98 4.55
CA HIS A 2 -2.09 -8.64 3.74
C HIS A 2 -1.68 -7.14 3.78
N LEU A 3 -2.64 -6.22 3.89
CA LEU A 3 -2.36 -4.78 4.00
C LEU A 3 -1.65 -4.37 5.30
N ILE A 4 -1.86 -5.12 6.39
CA ILE A 4 -1.15 -4.94 7.66
C ILE A 4 0.32 -5.31 7.48
N VAL A 5 0.57 -6.45 6.82
CA VAL A 5 1.93 -6.91 6.50
C VAL A 5 2.65 -5.92 5.59
N CYS A 6 1.97 -5.33 4.60
CA CYS A 6 2.55 -4.27 3.78
C CYS A 6 2.98 -3.06 4.61
N LYS A 7 2.11 -2.58 5.52
CA LYS A 7 2.44 -1.47 6.44
C LYS A 7 3.67 -1.76 7.28
N GLU A 8 3.72 -2.93 7.92
CA GLU A 8 4.85 -3.33 8.78
C GLU A 8 6.17 -3.38 8.00
N ASN A 9 6.15 -3.87 6.75
CA ASN A 9 7.36 -3.89 5.92
C ASN A 9 7.79 -2.49 5.50
N PHE A 10 6.87 -1.58 5.20
CA PHE A 10 7.22 -0.18 4.93
C PHE A 10 7.82 0.51 6.17
N GLU A 11 7.27 0.25 7.36
CA GLU A 11 7.84 0.76 8.62
C GLU A 11 9.26 0.24 8.86
N LYS A 12 9.55 -1.03 8.52
CA LYS A 12 10.91 -1.60 8.60
C LYS A 12 11.89 -0.95 7.62
N VAL A 13 11.48 -0.73 6.36
CA VAL A 13 12.31 -0.04 5.35
C VAL A 13 12.67 1.36 5.84
N ILE A 14 11.69 2.11 6.35
CA ILE A 14 11.92 3.46 6.92
C ILE A 14 12.87 3.38 8.12
N TYR A 15 12.65 2.44 9.03
CA TYR A 15 13.48 2.26 10.23
C TYR A 15 14.93 1.94 9.89
N ASN A 16 15.18 1.16 8.82
CA ASN A 16 16.52 0.80 8.36
C ASN A 16 17.26 1.95 7.66
N GLY A 17 16.65 3.14 7.54
CA GLY A 17 17.25 4.30 6.88
C GLY A 17 17.21 4.23 5.35
N GLU A 18 16.49 3.26 4.78
CA GLU A 18 16.28 3.19 3.34
C GLU A 18 15.32 4.28 2.89
N ASN A 19 15.64 4.92 1.77
CA ASN A 19 14.80 5.98 1.24
C ASN A 19 13.57 5.39 0.54
N ILE A 20 12.52 5.12 1.31
CA ILE A 20 11.23 4.63 0.78
C ILE A 20 10.65 5.55 -0.30
N THR A 21 11.00 6.84 -0.27
CA THR A 21 10.56 7.82 -1.29
C THR A 21 11.27 7.66 -2.63
N ALA A 22 12.34 6.86 -2.69
CA ALA A 22 13.00 6.49 -3.94
C ALA A 22 12.10 5.63 -4.86
N PHE A 23 11.14 4.90 -4.28
CA PHE A 23 10.26 4.01 -5.05
C PHE A 23 8.77 4.11 -4.69
N LEU A 24 8.39 4.79 -3.60
CA LEU A 24 6.99 5.07 -3.26
C LEU A 24 6.72 6.57 -3.14
N SER A 25 5.69 7.04 -3.85
CA SER A 25 5.25 8.43 -3.71
C SER A 25 4.48 8.63 -2.40
N LYS A 26 4.34 9.90 -1.97
CA LYS A 26 3.47 10.26 -0.84
C LYS A 26 2.01 9.83 -1.06
N GLU A 27 1.56 9.83 -2.31
CA GLU A 27 0.21 9.43 -2.67
C GLU A 27 0.02 7.91 -2.54
N ASP A 28 1.01 7.12 -2.98
CA ASP A 28 1.01 5.66 -2.80
C ASP A 28 0.90 5.29 -1.32
N MET A 29 1.71 5.93 -0.47
CA MET A 29 1.71 5.70 0.98
C MET A 29 0.38 6.08 1.65
N ARG A 30 -0.23 7.20 1.23
CA ARG A 30 -1.55 7.62 1.71
C ARG A 30 -2.65 6.65 1.27
N GLY A 31 -2.65 6.23 0.01
CA GLY A 31 -3.62 5.29 -0.54
C GLY A 31 -3.59 3.96 0.21
N LEU A 32 -2.40 3.37 0.38
CA LEU A 32 -2.20 2.13 1.13
C LEU A 32 -2.72 2.22 2.57
N SER A 33 -2.47 3.34 3.24
CA SER A 33 -2.96 3.58 4.61
C SER A 33 -4.48 3.70 4.67
N ALA A 34 -5.10 4.37 3.70
CA ALA A 34 -6.55 4.52 3.62
C ALA A 34 -7.24 3.17 3.38
N ILE A 35 -6.77 2.38 2.40
CA ILE A 35 -7.34 1.06 2.09
C ILE A 35 -7.18 0.11 3.27
N ARG A 36 -6.03 0.13 3.97
CA ARG A 36 -5.83 -0.64 5.21
C ARG A 36 -6.85 -0.24 6.28
N ASN A 37 -7.07 1.06 6.48
CA ASN A 37 -7.99 1.54 7.51
C ASN A 37 -9.43 1.11 7.25
N ILE A 38 -9.92 1.27 6.02
CA ILE A 38 -11.28 0.88 5.63
C ILE A 38 -11.42 -0.65 5.76
N ALA A 39 -10.49 -1.42 5.18
CA ALA A 39 -10.52 -2.89 5.26
C ALA A 39 -10.36 -3.46 6.68
N SER A 40 -9.87 -2.68 7.65
CA SER A 40 -9.72 -3.14 9.05
C SER A 40 -10.91 -2.81 9.95
N HIS A 41 -11.70 -1.79 9.65
CA HIS A 41 -12.72 -1.28 10.58
C HIS A 41 -14.12 -1.17 9.98
N ASP A 42 -14.24 -1.06 8.66
CA ASP A 42 -15.51 -0.79 7.97
C ASP A 42 -15.67 -1.71 6.76
N TYR A 43 -15.82 -3.01 7.05
CA TYR A 43 -15.96 -4.04 6.01
C TYR A 43 -17.30 -3.94 5.29
N GLU A 44 -18.36 -3.48 5.96
CA GLU A 44 -19.69 -3.30 5.35
C GLU A 44 -19.80 -2.00 4.54
N GLY A 45 -19.09 -0.94 4.92
CA GLY A 45 -18.95 0.29 4.13
C GLY A 45 -17.93 0.21 3.00
N LEU A 46 -17.27 -0.93 2.83
CA LEU A 46 -16.23 -1.15 1.83
C LEU A 46 -16.84 -1.16 0.42
N ASN A 47 -16.60 -0.10 -0.36
CA ASN A 47 -16.97 -0.10 -1.76
C ASN A 47 -16.08 -1.07 -2.55
N LEU A 48 -16.61 -2.24 -2.86
CA LEU A 48 -15.91 -3.30 -3.58
C LEU A 48 -15.43 -2.87 -4.98
N GLY A 49 -16.13 -1.94 -5.64
CA GLY A 49 -15.70 -1.38 -6.92
C GLY A 49 -14.41 -0.57 -6.79
N ILE A 50 -14.28 0.22 -5.72
CA ILE A 50 -13.04 0.95 -5.41
C ILE A 50 -11.91 -0.03 -5.09
N ILE A 51 -12.19 -1.10 -4.34
CA ILE A 51 -11.19 -2.11 -4.01
C ILE A 51 -10.72 -2.88 -5.26
N GLU A 52 -11.64 -3.23 -6.14
CA GLU A 52 -11.28 -3.84 -7.42
C GLU A 52 -10.41 -2.91 -8.27
N GLU A 53 -10.76 -1.63 -8.37
CA GLU A 53 -9.95 -0.64 -9.12
C GLU A 53 -8.55 -0.51 -8.53
N VAL A 54 -8.42 -0.48 -7.21
CA VAL A 54 -7.14 -0.46 -6.51
C VAL A 54 -6.31 -1.69 -6.86
N ILE A 55 -6.90 -2.88 -6.78
CA ILE A 55 -6.22 -4.14 -7.06
C ILE A 55 -5.75 -4.20 -8.52
N ARG A 56 -6.58 -3.76 -9.47
CA ARG A 56 -6.27 -3.83 -10.90
C ARG A 56 -5.31 -2.74 -11.38
N SER A 57 -5.41 -1.53 -10.82
CA SER A 57 -4.79 -0.34 -11.42
C SER A 57 -3.76 0.34 -10.52
N LYS A 58 -3.81 0.17 -9.20
CA LYS A 58 -2.93 0.88 -8.25
C LYS A 58 -1.86 -0.01 -7.65
N LEU A 59 -2.17 -1.27 -7.32
CA LEU A 59 -1.20 -2.21 -6.77
C LEU A 59 -0.11 -2.68 -7.78
N PRO A 60 -0.42 -2.97 -9.06
CA PRO A 60 0.60 -3.48 -9.98
C PRO A 60 1.76 -2.50 -10.24
N PRO A 61 1.53 -1.18 -10.43
CA PRO A 61 2.63 -0.22 -10.53
C PRO A 61 3.50 -0.18 -9.28
N ILE A 62 2.92 -0.29 -8.08
CA ILE A 62 3.67 -0.34 -6.82
C ILE A 62 4.55 -1.60 -6.77
N GLN A 63 4.02 -2.75 -7.16
CA GLN A 63 4.79 -3.99 -7.24
C GLN A 63 5.98 -3.87 -8.21
N GLN A 64 5.75 -3.27 -9.39
CA GLN A 64 6.82 -3.04 -10.37
C GLN A 64 7.94 -2.15 -9.81
N LYS A 65 7.59 -1.07 -9.10
CA LYS A 65 8.58 -0.19 -8.45
C LYS A 65 9.40 -0.93 -7.38
N ILE A 66 8.75 -1.77 -6.57
CA ILE A 66 9.44 -2.60 -5.56
C ILE A 66 10.40 -3.58 -6.23
N ASN A 67 9.95 -4.28 -7.27
CA ASN A 67 10.78 -5.23 -8.01
C ASN A 67 11.97 -4.57 -8.72
N ALA A 68 11.86 -3.30 -9.11
CA ALA A 68 12.96 -2.54 -9.69
C ALA A 68 13.95 -2.00 -8.65
N PHE A 69 13.53 -1.91 -7.39
CA PHE A 69 14.37 -1.46 -6.28
C PHE A 69 15.21 -2.59 -5.67
N LEU A 70 14.66 -3.80 -5.64
CA LEU A 70 15.36 -5.03 -5.21
C LEU A 70 16.37 -5.52 -6.24
#